data_AF-A0A418MGY0-F1
#
_entry.id   AF-A0A418MGY0-F1
#
_cell.length_a   1.000
_cell.length_b   1.000
_cell.length_c   1.000
_cell.angle_alpha   90.00
_cell.angle_beta   90.00
_cell.angle_gamma   90.00
#
_symmetry.space_group_name_H-M   'P 1'
#
loop_
_entity.id
_entity.type
_entity.pdbx_description
1 polymer ?
#
loop_
_entity_poly.entity_id
_entity_poly.type
_entity_poly.pdbx_seq_one_letter_code
_entity_poly.pdbx_strand_id
1 'polypeptide(L)'
;MPCPDVFEGSVVLPNEDYGHIQQSVDSGHNQWRLSPVRTAQVVGTEHLGLRPKDVYSFVEQYVEPGSGLQNAVVRVRHDTCVYLVQLYQPRRQGPRGIWVVSEVTELRDPPH
;
A
#
# COMPACT_ATOMS: atom_id res chain seq x y z
N MET A 1 18.88 -0.53 15.31
CA MET A 1 19.32 0.45 14.31
C MET A 1 18.07 1.02 13.66
N PRO A 2 17.99 2.33 13.37
CA PRO A 2 16.91 2.82 12.52
C PRO A 2 16.97 2.10 11.16
N CYS A 3 15.84 2.00 10.46
CA CYS A 3 15.77 1.49 9.10
C CYS A 3 15.72 2.69 8.13
N PRO A 4 16.87 3.35 7.83
CA PRO A 4 16.89 4.65 7.14
C PRO A 4 16.48 4.58 5.67
N ASP A 5 16.43 3.37 5.09
CA ASP A 5 16.24 3.17 3.66
C ASP A 5 14.76 3.15 3.25
N VAL A 6 13.84 3.04 4.22
CA VAL A 6 12.40 2.95 3.95
C VAL A 6 11.78 4.35 3.98
N PHE A 7 11.05 4.69 2.93
CA PHE A 7 10.31 5.94 2.88
C PHE A 7 9.14 5.93 3.88
N GLU A 8 9.01 7.00 4.66
CA GLU A 8 7.91 7.23 5.60
C GLU A 8 7.14 8.50 5.21
N GLY A 9 5.81 8.46 5.36
CA GLY A 9 4.90 9.57 5.08
C GLY A 9 3.99 9.33 3.88
N SER A 10 3.39 10.41 3.38
CA SER A 10 2.44 10.37 2.27
C SER A 10 3.10 9.99 0.96
N VAL A 11 2.53 9.00 0.27
CA VAL A 11 3.01 8.48 -1.01
C VAL A 11 2.16 9.04 -2.14
N VAL A 12 2.80 9.77 -3.04
CA VAL A 12 2.20 10.21 -4.30
C VAL A 12 3.14 9.83 -5.43
N LEU A 13 2.78 8.77 -6.17
CA LEU A 13 3.60 8.32 -7.29
C LEU A 13 3.33 9.24 -8.51
N PRO A 14 4.38 9.83 -9.11
CA PRO A 14 4.21 10.71 -10.26
C PRO A 14 3.71 9.92 -11.46
N ASN A 15 2.81 10.55 -12.25
CA ASN A 15 2.28 10.01 -13.50
C ASN A 15 1.36 8.78 -13.38
N GLU A 16 0.83 8.47 -12.19
CA GLU A 16 -0.22 7.45 -12.09
C GLU A 16 -1.57 7.98 -12.55
N ASP A 17 -1.99 7.59 -13.75
CA ASP A 17 -3.39 7.70 -14.18
C ASP A 17 -4.18 6.50 -13.67
N TYR A 18 -4.87 6.67 -12.55
CA TYR A 18 -5.68 5.61 -11.94
C TYR A 18 -6.82 5.12 -12.85
N GLY A 19 -7.32 5.95 -13.78
CA GLY A 19 -8.31 5.53 -14.77
C GLY A 19 -7.73 4.53 -15.76
N HIS A 20 -6.57 4.85 -16.33
CA HIS A 20 -5.86 3.96 -17.25
C HIS A 20 -5.39 2.67 -16.55
N ILE A 21 -4.88 2.78 -15.32
CA ILE A 21 -4.47 1.60 -14.53
C ILE A 21 -5.67 0.69 -14.26
N GLN A 22 -6.83 1.25 -13.87
CA GLN A 22 -8.05 0.46 -13.66
C GLN A 22 -8.50 -0.26 -14.93
N GLN A 23 -8.42 0.41 -16.08
CA GLN A 23 -8.77 -0.21 -17.38
C GLN A 23 -7.81 -1.34 -17.75
N SER A 24 -6.50 -1.14 -17.55
CA SER A 24 -5.47 -2.17 -17.76
C SER A 24 -5.72 -3.41 -16.90
N VAL A 25 -6.10 -3.21 -15.63
CA VAL A 25 -6.49 -4.29 -14.71
C VAL A 25 -7.77 -5.00 -15.12
N ASP A 26 -8.75 -4.25 -15.59
CA ASP A 26 -10.00 -4.81 -16.13
C ASP A 26 -9.76 -5.66 -17.39
N SER A 27 -8.70 -5.37 -18.16
CA SER A 27 -8.24 -6.18 -19.29
C SER A 27 -7.36 -7.38 -18.89
N GLY A 28 -7.12 -7.60 -17.59
CA GLY A 28 -6.36 -8.74 -17.08
C GLY A 28 -4.86 -8.49 -16.91
N HIS A 29 -4.37 -7.27 -17.13
CA HIS A 29 -2.98 -6.90 -16.86
C HIS A 29 -2.81 -6.42 -15.41
N ASN A 30 -1.59 -6.38 -14.89
CA ASN A 30 -1.29 -5.79 -13.56
C ASN A 30 -2.23 -6.24 -12.41
N GLN A 31 -2.68 -7.50 -12.44
CA GLN A 31 -3.69 -8.02 -11.49
C GLN A 31 -3.22 -7.95 -10.03
N TRP A 32 -1.92 -7.77 -9.80
CA TRP A 32 -1.36 -7.47 -8.49
C TRP A 32 -2.01 -6.25 -7.83
N ARG A 33 -2.50 -5.27 -8.61
CA ARG A 33 -3.26 -4.10 -8.13
C ARG A 33 -4.61 -4.44 -7.47
N LEU A 34 -5.15 -5.65 -7.66
CA LEU A 34 -6.41 -6.08 -7.03
C LEU A 34 -6.22 -6.60 -5.60
N SER A 35 -4.97 -6.86 -5.19
CA SER A 35 -4.64 -7.30 -3.85
C SER A 35 -3.91 -6.17 -3.11
N PRO A 36 -4.38 -5.76 -1.91
CA PRO A 36 -3.70 -4.73 -1.15
C PRO A 36 -2.29 -5.16 -0.74
N VAL A 37 -2.11 -6.44 -0.39
CA VAL A 37 -0.80 -7.01 -0.02
C VAL A 37 0.17 -7.01 -1.20
N ARG A 38 -0.27 -7.48 -2.38
CA ARG A 38 0.61 -7.47 -3.58
C ARG A 38 0.91 -6.05 -4.04
N THR A 39 -0.06 -5.14 -3.95
CA THR A 39 0.17 -3.72 -4.26
C THR A 39 1.22 -3.12 -3.34
N ALA A 40 1.08 -3.30 -2.03
CA ALA A 40 2.06 -2.85 -1.05
C ALA A 40 3.45 -3.45 -1.31
N GLN A 41 3.52 -4.72 -1.72
CA GLN A 41 4.79 -5.38 -2.04
C GLN A 41 5.48 -4.81 -3.28
N VAL A 42 4.74 -4.64 -4.38
CA VAL A 42 5.29 -4.12 -5.65
C VAL A 42 5.71 -2.66 -5.48
N VAL A 43 4.78 -1.80 -5.05
CA VAL A 43 5.05 -0.37 -4.82
C VAL A 43 6.12 -0.17 -3.75
N GLY A 44 6.06 -0.96 -2.68
CA GLY A 44 7.05 -0.97 -1.61
C GLY A 44 8.46 -1.22 -2.10
N THR A 45 8.61 -2.22 -2.97
CA THR A 45 9.90 -2.60 -3.54
C THR A 45 10.41 -1.57 -4.54
N GLU A 46 9.53 -1.09 -5.42
CA GLU A 46 9.94 -0.23 -6.54
C GLU A 46 10.19 1.23 -6.12
N HIS A 47 9.50 1.71 -5.07
CA HIS A 47 9.46 3.14 -4.75
C HIS A 47 9.77 3.49 -3.29
N LEU A 48 9.65 2.55 -2.35
CA LEU A 48 9.64 2.88 -0.91
C LEU A 48 10.80 2.28 -0.12
N GLY A 49 11.75 1.60 -0.79
CA GLY A 49 12.92 1.00 -0.14
C GLY A 49 12.62 -0.30 0.63
N LEU A 50 11.39 -0.80 0.57
CA LEU A 50 11.06 -2.13 1.07
C LEU A 50 11.66 -3.21 0.15
N ARG A 51 11.74 -4.44 0.63
CA ARG A 51 12.36 -5.55 -0.11
C ARG A 51 11.30 -6.60 -0.48
N PRO A 52 11.51 -7.35 -1.58
CA PRO A 52 10.61 -8.44 -1.95
C PRO A 52 10.50 -9.53 -0.88
N LYS A 53 11.57 -9.72 -0.10
CA LYS A 53 11.70 -10.72 0.98
C LYS A 53 11.15 -10.26 2.33
N ASP A 54 10.69 -9.01 2.44
CA ASP A 54 10.05 -8.53 3.66
C ASP A 54 8.72 -9.27 3.88
N VAL A 55 8.25 -9.28 5.13
CA VAL A 55 7.01 -9.97 5.48
C VAL A 55 5.85 -8.99 5.40
N TYR A 56 5.00 -9.16 4.40
CA TYR A 56 3.78 -8.38 4.19
C TYR A 56 2.59 -9.15 4.75
N SER A 57 1.90 -8.57 5.72
CA SER A 57 0.72 -9.15 6.38
C SER A 57 -0.46 -8.20 6.23
N PHE A 58 -1.56 -8.69 5.68
CA PHE A 58 -2.83 -7.96 5.71
C PHE A 58 -3.27 -7.75 7.18
N VAL A 59 -3.63 -6.51 7.53
CA VAL A 59 -4.12 -6.18 8.87
C VAL A 59 -5.63 -6.06 8.84
N GLU A 60 -6.13 -5.12 8.04
CA GLU A 60 -7.56 -4.82 7.97
C GLU A 60 -7.94 -4.15 6.65
N GLN A 61 -9.24 -4.14 6.39
CA GLN A 61 -9.88 -3.37 5.32
C GLN A 61 -11.16 -2.76 5.87
N TYR A 62 -11.38 -1.49 5.58
CA TYR A 62 -12.50 -0.72 6.09
C TYR A 62 -12.95 0.34 5.07
N VAL A 63 -14.17 0.84 5.24
CA VAL A 63 -14.66 2.01 4.51
C VAL A 63 -14.34 3.24 5.36
N GLU A 64 -13.61 4.20 4.81
CA GLU A 64 -13.26 5.41 5.53
C GLU A 64 -14.49 6.29 5.78
N PRO A 65 -14.77 6.67 7.04
CA PRO A 65 -15.84 7.59 7.37
C PRO A 65 -15.61 8.96 6.70
N GLY A 66 -16.57 9.43 5.92
CA GLY A 66 -16.51 10.72 5.24
C GLY A 66 -16.31 10.59 3.73
N SER A 67 -15.20 10.00 3.30
CA SER A 67 -14.91 9.81 1.87
C SER A 67 -15.72 8.66 1.24
N GLY A 68 -16.07 7.64 2.04
CA GLY A 68 -16.71 6.42 1.55
C GLY A 68 -15.77 5.52 0.73
N LEU A 69 -14.46 5.81 0.73
CA LEU A 69 -13.47 5.02 0.01
C LEU A 69 -13.10 3.76 0.81
N GLN A 70 -12.92 2.67 0.10
CA GLN A 70 -12.33 1.44 0.62
C GLN A 70 -10.85 1.67 0.89
N ASN A 71 -10.45 1.37 2.11
CA ASN A 71 -9.11 1.47 2.63
C ASN A 71 -8.65 0.10 3.13
N ALA A 72 -7.35 -0.13 3.09
CA ALA A 72 -6.72 -1.34 3.61
C ALA A 72 -5.39 -0.98 4.26
N VAL A 73 -5.03 -1.76 5.28
CA VAL A 73 -3.76 -1.61 5.98
C VAL A 73 -2.98 -2.90 5.82
N VAL A 74 -1.73 -2.77 5.39
CA VAL A 74 -0.77 -3.86 5.28
C VAL A 74 0.39 -3.58 6.21
N ARG A 75 0.66 -4.51 7.13
CA ARG A 75 1.84 -4.45 8.00
C ARG A 75 3.02 -5.06 7.25
N VAL A 76 4.14 -4.35 7.24
CA VAL A 76 5.39 -4.82 6.64
C VAL A 76 6.47 -4.89 7.71
N ARG A 77 7.08 -6.06 7.87
CA ARG A 77 8.27 -6.22 8.71
C ARG A 77 9.52 -6.17 7.83
N HIS A 78 10.29 -5.11 7.98
CA HIS A 78 11.56 -4.87 7.29
C HIS A 78 12.70 -4.93 8.31
N ASP A 79 13.48 -6.01 8.24
CA ASP A 79 14.51 -6.34 9.23
C ASP A 79 13.95 -6.30 10.68
N THR A 80 14.33 -5.31 11.48
CA THR A 80 13.83 -5.11 12.86
C THR A 80 12.69 -4.12 12.96
N CYS A 81 12.39 -3.37 11.91
CA CYS A 81 11.37 -2.32 11.90
C CYS A 81 10.04 -2.86 11.38
N VAL A 82 8.95 -2.24 11.83
CA VAL A 82 7.59 -2.59 11.43
C VAL A 82 6.93 -1.34 10.88
N TYR A 83 6.33 -1.45 9.70
CA TYR A 83 5.63 -0.38 9.02
C TYR A 83 4.16 -0.75 8.82
N LEU A 84 3.30 0.26 8.83
CA LEU A 84 1.94 0.19 8.31
C LEU A 84 1.90 0.91 6.97
N VAL A 85 1.49 0.19 5.94
CA VAL A 85 1.25 0.72 4.61
C VAL A 85 -0.25 0.85 4.44
N GLN A 86 -0.73 2.08 4.34
CA GLN A 86 -2.13 2.37 4.06
C GLN A 86 -2.35 2.41 2.56
N LEU A 87 -3.45 1.81 2.13
CA LEU A 87 -3.88 1.78 0.75
C LEU A 87 -5.35 2.15 0.64
N TYR A 88 -5.73 2.71 -0.50
CA TYR A 88 -7.13 2.99 -0.80
C TYR A 88 -7.47 2.66 -2.25
N GLN A 89 -8.76 2.60 -2.55
CA GLN A 89 -9.26 2.38 -3.92
C GLN A 89 -9.74 3.71 -4.54
N PRO A 90 -8.99 4.32 -5.47
CA PRO A 90 -9.28 5.67 -5.96
C PRO A 90 -10.41 5.77 -6.99
N ARG A 91 -10.77 4.66 -7.68
CA ARG A 91 -11.66 4.71 -8.86
C ARG A 91 -12.90 3.85 -8.72
N ARG A 92 -12.72 2.60 -8.32
CA ARG A 92 -13.81 1.64 -8.13
C ARG A 92 -13.66 1.03 -6.75
N GLN A 93 -14.76 0.95 -6.02
CA GLN A 93 -14.79 0.32 -4.71
C GLN A 93 -15.08 -1.19 -4.84
N GLY A 94 -14.50 -2.00 -3.96
CA GLY A 94 -14.74 -3.44 -3.86
C GLY A 94 -13.72 -4.32 -4.59
N PRO A 95 -14.04 -5.62 -4.81
CA PRO A 95 -13.06 -6.63 -5.25
C PRO A 95 -12.37 -6.38 -6.60
N ARG A 96 -12.96 -5.50 -7.43
CA ARG A 96 -12.41 -5.11 -8.74
C ARG A 96 -11.73 -3.75 -8.75
N GLY A 97 -11.66 -3.08 -7.61
CA GLY A 97 -10.97 -1.82 -7.45
C GLY A 97 -9.47 -2.02 -7.38
N ILE A 98 -8.72 -1.17 -8.06
CA ILE A 98 -7.26 -1.10 -7.87
C ILE A 98 -6.94 -0.51 -6.51
N TRP A 99 -5.91 -1.03 -5.86
CA TRP A 99 -5.32 -0.45 -4.66
C TRP A 99 -4.15 0.46 -5.03
N VAL A 100 -4.01 1.54 -4.26
CA VAL A 100 -2.91 2.50 -4.36
C VAL A 100 -2.41 2.80 -2.96
N VAL A 101 -1.09 2.85 -2.77
CA VAL A 101 -0.47 3.22 -1.49
C VAL A 101 -0.64 4.72 -1.27
N SER A 102 -1.19 5.12 -0.13
CA SER A 102 -1.35 6.52 0.27
C SER A 102 -0.36 6.97 1.32
N GLU A 103 0.03 6.09 2.24
CA GLU A 103 0.86 6.45 3.39
C GLU A 103 1.66 5.26 3.91
N VAL A 104 2.87 5.54 4.41
CA VAL A 104 3.70 4.59 5.15
C VAL A 104 4.04 5.17 6.51
N THR A 105 3.79 4.42 7.58
CA THR A 105 4.07 4.84 8.95
C THR A 105 4.88 3.77 9.67
N GLU A 106 6.03 4.12 10.25
CA GLU A 106 6.73 3.20 11.15
C GLU A 106 5.96 3.05 12.47
N LEU A 107 5.68 1.81 12.88
CA LEU A 107 5.23 1.48 14.22
C LEU A 107 6.42 1.52 15.17
N ARG A 108 6.71 2.70 15.69
CA ARG A 108 7.63 2.87 16.82
C ARG A 108 6.85 2.61 18.10
N ASP A 109 7.33 1.67 18.92
CA ASP A 109 6.85 1.59 20.31
C ASP A 109 7.06 2.97 20.96
N PRO A 110 6.07 3.51 21.69
CA PRO A 110 6.28 4.73 22.43
C PRO A 110 7.44 4.53 23.42
N PRO A 111 8.34 5.51 23.59
CA PRO A 111 9.34 5.42 24.65
C PRO A 111 8.60 5.34 25.98
N HIS A 112 8.83 4.26 26.73
CA HIS A 112 8.38 4.08 28.10
C HIS A 112 8.97 5.14 29.04
#